data_AF-N9LUU7-F1
#
_entry.id   AF-N9LUU7-F1
#
_cell.length_a   1.000
_cell.length_b   1.000
_cell.length_c   1.000
_cell.angle_alpha   90.00
_cell.angle_beta   90.00
_cell.angle_gamma   90.00
#
_symmetry.space_group_name_H-M   'P 1'
#
loop_
_entity.id
_entity.type
_entity.pdbx_description
1 polymer ?
#
loop_
_entity_poly.entity_id
_entity_poly.type
_entity_poly.pdbx_seq_one_letter_code
_entity_poly.pdbx_strand_id
1 'polypeptide(L)'
;MKVFLLATCAILYPVITSAQDVWECNNAILQSLCPHPNCIKNPSSSSPDKLTISVDHHKHVSICAKNSCWNGEASVTYVNAQPLLQLPQIRWVDRDHPHNSPSYVLSINRDTQSIFFKGHHDNHPVQCRTV
;
A
#
# COMPACT_ATOMS: atom_id res chain seq x y z
N MET A 1 -37.06 -50.40 -21.08
CA MET A 1 -35.70 -49.89 -20.82
C MET A 1 -35.83 -48.57 -20.07
N LYS A 2 -35.27 -48.46 -18.85
CA LYS A 2 -35.32 -47.26 -18.01
C LYS A 2 -34.04 -46.45 -18.26
N VAL A 3 -34.17 -45.27 -18.86
CA VAL A 3 -33.06 -44.34 -19.10
C VAL A 3 -32.89 -43.48 -17.86
N PHE A 4 -31.77 -43.61 -17.16
CA PHE A 4 -31.37 -42.73 -16.07
C PHE A 4 -30.56 -41.57 -16.65
N LEU A 5 -31.11 -40.36 -16.59
CA LEU A 5 -30.41 -39.12 -16.90
C LEU A 5 -29.63 -38.67 -15.65
N LEU A 6 -28.31 -38.84 -15.68
CA LEU A 6 -27.39 -38.26 -14.70
C LEU A 6 -27.16 -36.79 -15.07
N ALA A 7 -27.80 -35.89 -14.33
CA ALA A 7 -27.54 -34.46 -14.40
C ALA A 7 -26.23 -34.15 -13.65
N THR A 8 -25.14 -33.94 -14.37
CA THR A 8 -23.88 -33.42 -13.83
C THR A 8 -24.02 -31.93 -13.57
N CYS A 9 -24.16 -31.57 -12.30
CA CYS A 9 -24.14 -30.17 -11.86
C CYS A 9 -22.69 -29.67 -11.89
N ALA A 10 -22.34 -28.89 -12.91
CA ALA A 10 -21.04 -28.24 -13.00
C ALA A 10 -20.97 -27.10 -11.97
N ILE A 11 -20.29 -27.35 -10.85
CA ILE A 11 -20.00 -26.34 -9.84
C ILE A 11 -18.95 -25.40 -10.43
N LEU A 12 -19.39 -24.24 -10.91
CA LEU A 12 -18.52 -23.13 -11.29
C LEU A 12 -17.96 -22.52 -10.00
N TYR A 13 -16.71 -22.84 -9.65
CA TYR A 13 -15.98 -22.12 -8.60
C TYR A 13 -15.66 -20.71 -9.13
N PRO A 14 -16.19 -19.64 -8.52
CA PRO A 14 -15.78 -18.31 -8.90
C PRO A 14 -14.30 -18.13 -8.56
N VAL A 15 -13.50 -17.82 -9.57
CA VAL A 15 -12.12 -17.38 -9.38
C VAL A 15 -12.21 -16.04 -8.66
N ILE A 16 -11.80 -16.01 -7.39
CA ILE A 16 -11.75 -14.79 -6.59
C ILE A 16 -10.59 -13.97 -7.15
N THR A 17 -10.86 -13.15 -8.17
CA THR A 17 -9.91 -12.13 -8.59
C THR A 17 -9.95 -11.04 -7.55
N SER A 18 -8.79 -10.76 -6.99
CA SER A 18 -8.68 -9.96 -5.81
C SER A 18 -7.98 -8.67 -6.25
N ALA A 19 -8.73 -7.56 -6.25
CA ALA A 19 -8.25 -6.28 -6.77
C ALA A 19 -7.14 -5.70 -5.89
N GLN A 20 -5.96 -5.52 -6.46
CA GLN A 20 -4.84 -4.84 -5.83
C GLN A 20 -4.95 -3.34 -6.08
N ASP A 21 -4.91 -2.52 -5.03
CA ASP A 21 -4.81 -1.08 -5.22
C ASP A 21 -3.34 -0.72 -5.47
N VAL A 22 -3.07 0.05 -6.51
CA VAL A 22 -1.72 0.44 -6.91
C VAL A 22 -1.68 1.93 -7.18
N TRP A 23 -0.65 2.58 -6.63
CA TRP A 23 -0.37 3.99 -6.82
C TRP A 23 1.05 4.20 -7.34
N GLU A 24 1.20 5.08 -8.32
CA GLU A 24 2.48 5.67 -8.68
C GLU A 24 2.64 7.02 -8.00
N CYS A 25 3.76 7.20 -7.31
CA CYS A 25 4.03 8.35 -6.46
C CYS A 25 5.31 9.08 -6.87
N ASN A 26 5.29 10.40 -6.70
CA ASN A 26 6.47 11.24 -6.75
C ASN A 26 6.72 11.83 -5.36
N ASN A 27 7.55 11.16 -4.55
CA ASN A 27 7.85 11.62 -3.19
C ASN A 27 9.30 11.27 -2.80
N ALA A 28 10.12 12.30 -2.63
CA ALA A 28 11.55 12.17 -2.34
C ALA A 28 11.84 11.51 -0.97
N ILE A 29 10.97 11.71 0.02
CA ILE A 29 11.12 11.12 1.36
C ILE A 29 10.96 9.60 1.27
N LEU A 30 9.91 9.13 0.61
CA LEU A 30 9.64 7.71 0.48
C LEU A 30 10.69 7.00 -0.41
N GLN A 31 11.26 7.70 -1.39
CA GLN A 31 12.41 7.19 -2.16
C GLN A 31 13.64 6.93 -1.27
N SER A 32 13.86 7.76 -0.25
CA SER A 32 14.96 7.58 0.73
C SER A 32 14.73 6.46 1.76
N LEU A 33 13.56 5.81 1.78
CA LEU A 33 13.31 4.63 2.61
C LEU A 33 13.87 3.35 1.99
N CYS A 34 13.98 3.29 0.67
CA CYS A 34 14.45 2.11 -0.05
C CYS A 34 15.94 1.70 0.14
N PRO A 35 16.87 2.55 0.61
CA PRO A 35 18.21 2.13 1.00
C PRO A 35 18.34 1.64 2.46
N HIS A 36 17.26 1.55 3.26
CA HIS A 36 17.31 0.96 4.61
C HIS A 36 17.49 -0.59 4.59
N PRO A 37 18.06 -1.21 5.65
CA PRO A 37 18.43 -2.63 5.69
C PRO A 37 17.27 -3.64 5.55
N ASN A 38 16.01 -3.18 5.57
CA ASN A 38 14.82 -4.02 5.40
C ASN A 38 14.25 -3.98 3.96
N CYS A 39 14.92 -3.32 3.02
CA CYS A 39 14.53 -3.37 1.62
C CYS A 39 15.20 -4.55 0.92
N ILE A 40 14.36 -5.47 0.44
CA ILE A 40 14.82 -6.62 -0.34
C ILE A 40 15.01 -6.13 -1.77
N LYS A 41 16.17 -6.46 -2.36
CA LYS A 41 16.40 -6.24 -3.80
C LYS A 41 15.32 -6.98 -4.58
N ASN A 42 14.50 -6.25 -5.32
CA ASN A 42 13.47 -6.82 -6.16
C ASN A 42 13.85 -6.64 -7.65
N PRO A 43 14.47 -7.66 -8.28
CA PRO A 43 14.90 -7.59 -9.68
C PRO A 43 13.74 -7.62 -10.69
N SER A 44 12.50 -7.86 -10.26
CA SER A 44 11.32 -7.89 -11.15
C SER A 44 10.63 -6.53 -11.29
N SER A 45 11.13 -5.45 -10.65
CA SER A 45 10.56 -4.11 -10.88
C SER A 45 10.91 -3.61 -12.28
N SER A 46 10.04 -3.87 -13.25
CA SER A 46 10.19 -3.46 -14.65
C SER A 46 10.00 -1.95 -14.89
N SER A 47 9.79 -1.15 -13.83
CA SER A 47 9.61 0.30 -13.92
C SER A 47 10.78 1.03 -13.25
N PRO A 48 11.68 1.65 -14.03
CA PRO A 48 12.75 2.48 -13.50
C PRO A 48 12.19 3.85 -13.07
N ASP A 49 12.80 4.42 -12.02
CA ASP A 49 12.66 5.82 -11.56
C ASP A 49 11.41 6.25 -10.76
N LYS A 50 10.32 5.48 -10.71
CA LYS A 50 9.11 5.86 -9.97
C LYS A 50 8.89 5.03 -8.70
N LEU A 51 8.35 5.68 -7.66
CA LEU A 51 7.94 5.04 -6.42
C LEU A 51 6.54 4.46 -6.61
N THR A 52 6.36 3.17 -6.36
CA THR A 52 5.05 2.52 -6.42
C THR A 52 4.63 2.09 -5.01
N ILE A 53 3.39 2.35 -4.63
CA ILE A 53 2.77 1.81 -3.43
C ILE A 53 1.65 0.88 -3.86
N SER A 54 1.59 -0.31 -3.28
CA SER A 54 0.46 -1.20 -3.51
C SER A 54 -0.06 -1.79 -2.21
N VAL A 55 -1.37 -2.07 -2.18
CA VAL A 55 -2.06 -2.70 -1.06
C VAL A 55 -2.79 -3.93 -1.56
N ASP A 56 -2.46 -5.10 -0.99
CA ASP A 56 -3.22 -6.32 -1.25
C ASP A 56 -4.49 -6.38 -0.39
N HIS A 57 -5.40 -7.31 -0.68
CA HIS A 57 -6.13 -8.02 0.38
C HIS A 57 -6.82 -7.11 1.38
N HIS A 58 -6.07 -6.91 2.46
CA HIS A 58 -6.56 -6.40 3.72
C HIS A 58 -5.65 -5.31 4.28
N LYS A 59 -4.33 -5.49 4.23
CA LYS A 59 -3.38 -4.59 4.91
C LYS A 59 -1.91 -4.80 4.52
N HIS A 60 -1.58 -5.75 3.64
CA HIS A 60 -0.18 -5.87 3.22
C HIS A 60 0.13 -4.73 2.26
N VAL A 61 1.18 -4.00 2.55
CA VAL A 61 1.59 -2.83 1.79
C VAL A 61 2.99 -3.07 1.26
N SER A 62 3.17 -2.85 -0.04
CA SER A 62 4.46 -2.81 -0.69
C SER A 62 4.78 -1.37 -1.10
N ILE A 63 5.98 -0.90 -0.78
CA ILE A 63 6.50 0.41 -1.19
C ILE A 63 7.79 0.13 -1.95
N CYS A 64 7.75 0.29 -3.27
CA CYS A 64 8.85 -0.06 -4.17
C CYS A 64 9.45 1.18 -4.81
N ALA A 65 10.77 1.32 -4.76
CA ALA A 65 11.53 2.27 -5.56
C ALA A 65 12.78 1.58 -6.09
N LYS A 66 13.15 1.86 -7.35
CA LYS A 66 14.37 1.41 -8.04
C LYS A 66 15.02 0.15 -7.46
N ASN A 67 14.65 -1.02 -7.98
CA ASN A 67 15.19 -2.33 -7.65
C ASN A 67 15.06 -2.75 -6.18
N SER A 68 14.28 -2.04 -5.36
CA SER A 68 14.09 -2.30 -3.95
C SER A 68 12.63 -2.15 -3.55
N CYS A 69 12.16 -3.00 -2.64
CA CYS A 69 10.84 -2.86 -2.05
C CYS A 69 10.91 -3.02 -0.53
N TRP A 70 10.23 -2.13 0.17
CA TRP A 70 9.77 -2.36 1.53
C TRP A 70 8.43 -3.09 1.48
N ASN A 71 8.23 -4.07 2.35
CA ASN A 71 6.97 -4.79 2.50
C ASN A 71 6.62 -4.89 3.99
N GLY A 72 5.35 -4.78 4.32
CA GLY A 72 4.88 -5.00 5.69
C GLY A 72 3.38 -4.83 5.82
N GLU A 73 2.87 -5.08 7.01
CA GLU A 73 1.45 -4.91 7.30
C GLU A 73 1.16 -3.50 7.83
N ALA A 74 0.04 -2.94 7.38
CA ALA A 74 -0.57 -1.75 7.95
C ALA A 74 -1.50 -2.11 9.13
N SER A 75 -1.61 -1.21 10.09
CA SER A 75 -2.68 -1.23 11.08
C SER A 75 -3.92 -0.55 10.52
N VAL A 76 -5.10 -1.10 10.80
CA VAL A 76 -6.37 -0.44 10.46
C VAL A 76 -6.76 0.49 11.61
N THR A 77 -7.02 1.75 11.30
CA THR A 77 -7.59 2.72 12.23
C THR A 77 -8.83 3.34 11.61
N TYR A 78 -9.69 3.97 12.41
CA TYR A 78 -10.89 4.62 11.92
C TYR A 78 -10.84 6.11 12.23
N VAL A 79 -11.05 6.94 11.20
CA VAL A 79 -11.17 8.40 11.34
C VAL A 79 -12.49 8.79 10.71
N ASN A 80 -13.39 9.39 11.50
CA ASN A 80 -14.74 9.77 11.03
C ASN A 80 -15.47 8.61 10.35
N ALA A 81 -15.41 7.41 10.94
CA ALA A 81 -15.96 6.15 10.41
C ALA A 81 -15.35 5.64 9.08
N GLN A 82 -14.31 6.29 8.55
CA GLN A 82 -13.57 5.80 7.38
C GLN A 82 -12.36 4.96 7.81
N PRO A 83 -12.14 3.78 7.23
CA PRO A 83 -10.97 2.97 7.48
C PRO A 83 -9.72 3.63 6.89
N LEU A 84 -8.67 3.69 7.69
CA LEU A 84 -7.37 4.22 7.33
C LEU A 84 -6.30 3.18 7.65
N LEU A 85 -5.60 2.73 6.62
CA LEU A 85 -4.41 1.91 6.79
C LEU A 85 -3.25 2.81 7.22
N GLN A 86 -2.62 2.52 8.34
CA GLN A 86 -1.47 3.25 8.84
C GLN A 86 -0.24 2.37 8.88
N LEU A 87 0.91 2.96 8.58
CA LEU A 87 2.20 2.29 8.63
C LEU A 87 3.11 3.00 9.66
N PRO A 88 2.95 2.76 10.97
CA PRO A 88 3.69 3.46 12.03
C PRO A 88 5.22 3.31 11.94
N GLN A 89 5.70 2.29 11.24
CA GLN A 89 7.10 2.04 10.92
C GLN A 89 7.64 2.96 9.81
N ILE A 90 6.76 3.54 8.99
CA ILE A 90 7.11 4.50 7.94
C ILE A 90 6.75 5.89 8.44
N ARG A 91 7.74 6.56 9.03
CA ARG A 91 7.59 7.90 9.60
C ARG A 91 8.26 8.93 8.70
N TRP A 92 7.56 10.02 8.44
CA TRP A 92 8.23 11.22 7.98
C TRP A 92 8.84 11.90 9.21
N VAL A 93 10.14 11.75 9.34
CA VAL A 93 10.96 12.65 10.14
C VAL A 93 11.15 13.85 9.24
N ASP A 94 10.66 15.03 9.64
CA ASP A 94 10.97 16.24 8.88
C ASP A 94 12.49 16.28 8.70
N ARG A 95 12.94 16.21 7.44
CA ARG A 95 14.37 16.14 7.08
C ARG A 95 15.14 17.25 7.78
N ASP A 96 14.44 18.35 8.05
CA ASP A 96 14.99 19.57 8.61
C ASP A 96 14.78 19.67 10.14
N HIS A 97 13.98 18.79 10.78
CA HIS A 97 13.72 18.79 12.24
C HIS A 97 13.64 17.38 12.89
N PRO A 98 14.77 16.65 12.97
CA PRO A 98 14.80 15.25 13.40
C PRO A 98 14.51 14.95 14.88
N HIS A 99 14.31 15.97 15.74
CA HIS A 99 14.34 15.74 17.19
C HIS A 99 13.08 16.09 18.00
N ASN A 100 12.05 16.78 17.47
CA ASN A 100 10.91 17.19 18.31
C ASN A 100 9.54 17.26 17.60
N SER A 101 9.41 16.77 16.37
CA SER A 101 8.13 16.84 15.64
C SER A 101 7.26 15.61 15.92
N PRO A 102 5.92 15.73 16.06
CA PRO A 102 5.05 14.56 16.03
C PRO A 102 5.34 13.79 14.74
N SER A 103 5.85 12.57 14.86
CA SER A 103 6.23 11.80 13.69
C SER A 103 5.00 11.54 12.83
N TYR A 104 4.98 12.08 11.60
CA TYR A 104 3.88 11.81 10.71
C TYR A 104 3.94 10.36 10.25
N VAL A 105 2.80 9.68 10.30
CA VAL A 105 2.70 8.27 9.93
C VAL A 105 2.11 8.16 8.53
N LEU A 106 2.78 7.42 7.65
CA LEU A 106 2.22 7.15 6.32
C LEU A 106 0.87 6.45 6.47
N SER A 107 -0.14 7.04 5.84
CA SER A 107 -1.52 6.60 5.92
C SER A 107 -2.15 6.52 4.53
N ILE A 108 -2.97 5.49 4.32
CA ILE A 108 -3.63 5.18 3.05
C ILE A 108 -5.12 5.07 3.33
N ASN A 109 -5.91 5.93 2.67
CA ASN A 109 -7.36 5.80 2.62
C ASN A 109 -7.72 5.15 1.27
N ARG A 110 -8.18 3.89 1.32
CA ARG A 110 -8.53 3.11 0.13
C ARG A 110 -9.84 3.57 -0.50
N ASP A 111 -10.76 4.13 0.28
CA ASP A 111 -12.06 4.61 -0.22
C ASP A 111 -11.88 5.89 -1.05
N THR A 112 -11.03 6.80 -0.58
CA THR A 112 -10.71 8.05 -1.30
C THR A 112 -9.49 7.94 -2.21
N GLN A 113 -8.87 6.75 -2.27
CA GLN A 113 -7.66 6.47 -3.04
C GLN A 113 -6.52 7.46 -2.78
N SER A 114 -6.40 7.95 -1.54
CA SER A 114 -5.45 9.00 -1.16
C SER A 114 -4.38 8.49 -0.21
N ILE A 115 -3.15 8.95 -0.42
CA ILE A 115 -1.99 8.64 0.43
C ILE A 115 -1.47 9.95 1.03
N PHE A 116 -1.24 9.95 2.34
CA PHE A 116 -0.75 11.12 3.06
C PHE A 116 0.03 10.73 4.31
N PHE A 117 0.92 11.62 4.74
CA PHE A 117 1.54 11.55 6.05
C PHE A 117 0.61 12.21 7.07
N LYS A 118 0.05 11.41 7.98
CA LYS A 118 -0.89 11.87 9.01
C LYS A 118 -0.14 12.35 10.25
N GLY A 119 -0.32 13.60 10.62
CA GLY A 119 0.20 14.21 11.84
C GLY A 119 -0.87 14.32 12.92
N HIS A 120 -0.53 14.97 14.04
CA HIS A 120 -1.49 15.24 15.10
C HIS A 120 -2.45 16.38 14.72
N HIS A 121 -1.95 17.42 14.03
CA HIS A 121 -2.71 18.63 13.69
C HIS A 121 -3.04 18.73 12.20
N ASP A 122 -2.19 18.18 11.35
CA ASP A 122 -2.24 18.35 9.91
C ASP A 122 -1.82 17.07 9.17
N ASN A 123 -2.19 17.01 7.89
CA ASN A 123 -1.86 15.92 6.99
C ASN A 123 -1.07 16.47 5.80
N HIS A 124 0.01 15.79 5.42
CA HIS A 124 0.81 16.14 4.24
C HIS A 124 0.52 15.16 3.11
N PRO A 125 -0.11 15.58 2.01
CA PRO A 125 -0.44 14.67 0.91
C PRO A 125 0.83 14.13 0.25
N VAL A 126 0.83 12.85 -0.07
CA VAL A 126 1.82 12.24 -0.95
C VAL A 126 1.31 12.39 -2.37
N GLN A 127 2.13 12.96 -3.26
CA GLN A 127 1.75 13.15 -4.66
C GLN A 127 1.74 11.80 -5.38
N CYS A 128 0.58 11.14 -5.37
CA CYS A 128 0.35 9.85 -5.99
C CYS A 128 -0.82 9.90 -6.96
N ARG A 129 -0.81 9.00 -7.95
CA ARG A 129 -1.94 8.72 -8.84
C ARG A 129 -2.21 7.21 -8.84
N THR A 130 -3.48 6.84 -8.85
CA THR A 130 -3.91 5.45 -9.06
C THR A 130 -3.53 4.98 -10.46
N VAL A 131 -3.14 3.71 -10.61
CA VAL A 131 -2.77 3.09 -11.89
C VAL A 131 -3.44 1.74 -12.10
#